data_AF-A0A820L5W6-F1
#
_entry.id   AF-A0A820L5W6-F1
#
_cell.length_a   1.000
_cell.length_b   1.000
_cell.length_c   1.000
_cell.angle_alpha   90.00
_cell.angle_beta   90.00
_cell.angle_gamma   90.00
#
_symmetry.space_group_name_H-M   'P 1'
#
loop_
_entity.id
_entity.type
_entity.pdbx_description
1 polymer ?
#
loop_
_entity_poly.entity_id
_entity_poly.type
_entity_poly.pdbx_seq_one_letter_code
_entity_poly.pdbx_strand_id
1 'polypeptide(L)' 'MIIFLGRVNDKGSAYKEFLIITGIGIHLAQGWIRTILETSSQLNKQQAEQLMDRIIKQLYYRDCRAFAR' A
#
# COMPACT_ATOMS: atom_id res chain seq x y z
N MET A 1 6.22 6.21 -20.36
CA MET A 1 5.96 7.08 -19.19
C MET A 1 6.52 6.36 -17.97
N ILE A 2 7.49 6.93 -17.26
CA ILE A 2 8.09 6.32 -16.06
C ILE A 2 7.23 6.74 -14.87
N ILE A 3 6.59 5.80 -14.20
CA ILE A 3 5.81 6.07 -12.98
C ILE A 3 6.81 6.21 -11.82
N PHE A 4 6.79 7.34 -11.12
CA PHE A 4 7.64 7.60 -9.96
C PHE A 4 6.79 7.57 -8.69
N LEU A 5 7.17 6.70 -7.75
CA LEU A 5 6.58 6.60 -6.42
C LEU A 5 7.73 6.51 -5.40
N GLY A 6 7.82 7.51 -4.54
CA GLY A 6 8.93 7.69 -3.60
C GLY A 6 8.45 7.79 -2.15
N ARG A 7 9.21 7.21 -1.23
CA ARG A 7 8.97 7.25 0.21
C ARG A 7 10.15 7.92 0.91
N VAL A 8 9.83 8.71 1.93
CA VAL A 8 10.80 9.26 2.88
C VAL A 8 10.41 8.76 4.28
N ASN A 9 11.39 8.27 5.04
CA ASN A 9 11.17 7.88 6.43
C ASN A 9 11.45 9.04 7.41
N ASP A 10 11.12 8.84 8.67
CA ASP A 10 11.37 9.75 9.79
C ASP A 10 12.86 10.13 9.96
N LYS A 11 13.77 9.25 9.53
CA LYS A 11 15.23 9.48 9.55
C LYS A 11 15.76 10.22 8.31
N GLY A 12 14.89 10.66 7.40
CA GLY A 12 15.27 11.36 6.17
C GLY A 12 15.86 10.45 5.08
N SER A 13 15.80 9.12 5.22
CA SER A 13 16.16 8.20 4.15
C SER A 13 15.06 8.17 3.08
N ALA A 14 15.46 8.25 1.82
CA ALA A 14 14.55 8.28 0.67
C ALA A 14 14.81 7.12 -0.30
N TYR A 15 13.75 6.52 -0.82
CA TYR A 15 13.84 5.43 -1.80
C TYR A 15 12.63 5.39 -2.73
N LYS A 16 12.78 4.71 -3.87
CA LYS A 16 11.70 4.44 -4.83
C LYS A 16 11.13 3.05 -4.56
N GLU A 17 9.81 2.93 -4.57
CA GLU A 17 9.11 1.65 -4.40
C GLU A 17 7.84 1.60 -5.25
N PHE A 18 7.42 0.39 -5.63
CA PHE A 18 6.18 0.17 -6.38
C PHE A 18 4.93 0.15 -5.49
N LEU A 19 5.11 0.04 -4.18
CA LEU A 19 4.07 0.02 -3.15
C LEU A 19 4.58 0.77 -1.93
N ILE A 20 3.79 1.71 -1.42
CA ILE A 20 4.10 2.44 -0.18
C ILE A 20 3.03 2.13 0.85
N ILE A 21 3.47 1.70 2.03
CA ILE A 21 2.61 1.55 3.21
C ILE A 21 3.35 2.14 4.41
N THR A 22 2.62 2.85 5.27
CA THR A 22 3.15 3.52 6.47
C THR A 22 2.36 3.11 7.70
N GLY A 23 2.91 3.38 8.89
CA GLY A 23 2.26 3.07 10.17
C GLY A 23 2.01 1.57 10.36
N ILE A 24 0.93 1.24 11.07
CA ILE A 24 0.57 -0.16 11.38
C ILE A 24 0.17 -0.97 10.14
N GLY A 25 -0.23 -0.29 9.05
CA GLY A 25 -0.56 -0.93 7.78
C GLY A 25 0.59 -1.75 7.21
N ILE A 26 1.84 -1.41 7.53
CA ILE A 26 3.03 -2.19 7.13
C ILE A 26 2.91 -3.63 7.63
N HIS A 27 2.50 -3.82 8.88
CA HIS A 27 2.40 -5.14 9.49
C HIS A 27 1.11 -5.88 9.11
N LEU A 28 0.04 -5.14 8.83
CA LEU A 28 -1.27 -5.72 8.52
C LEU A 28 -1.44 -6.08 7.05
N ALA A 29 -0.77 -5.35 6.14
CA ALA A 29 -1.10 -5.43 4.72
C ALA A 29 0.07 -5.65 3.76
N GLN A 30 1.31 -5.33 4.14
CA GLN A 30 2.43 -5.36 3.20
C GLN A 30 2.68 -6.73 2.57
N GLY A 31 2.60 -7.81 3.36
CA GLY A 31 2.87 -9.17 2.87
C GLY A 31 1.96 -9.60 1.73
N TRP A 32 0.64 -9.51 1.93
CA TRP A 32 -0.32 -9.98 0.93
C TRP A 32 -0.46 -9.03 -0.27
N ILE A 33 -0.31 -7.71 -0.08
CA ILE A 33 -0.31 -6.76 -1.20
C ILE A 33 0.90 -7.04 -2.10
N ARG A 34 2.07 -7.29 -1.49
CA ARG A 34 3.28 -7.64 -2.23
C ARG A 34 3.09 -8.91 -3.06
N THR A 35 2.46 -9.95 -2.51
CA THR A 35 2.11 -11.17 -3.26
C THR A 35 1.23 -10.89 -4.48
N ILE A 36 0.23 -9.99 -4.34
CA ILE A 36 -0.65 -9.61 -5.45
C ILE A 36 0.13 -8.87 -6.54
N LEU A 37 1.01 -7.94 -6.16
CA LEU A 37 1.81 -7.14 -7.08
C LEU A 37 2.94 -7.92 -7.75
N GLU A 38 3.52 -8.91 -7.06
CA GLU A 38 4.51 -9.83 -7.66
C GLU A 38 3.87 -10.74 -8.72
N THR A 39 2.58 -11.09 -8.55
CA THR A 39 1.83 -11.91 -9.51
C THR A 39 1.27 -11.07 -10.67
N SER A 40 0.93 -9.81 -10.40
CA SER A 40 0.29 -8.89 -11.36
C SER A 40 1.30 -7.82 -11.80
N SER A 41 2.13 -8.15 -12.80
CA SER A 41 3.25 -7.31 -13.22
C SER A 41 2.87 -5.88 -13.64
N GLN A 42 1.62 -5.66 -14.08
CA GLN A 42 1.06 -4.33 -14.35
C GLN A 42 -0.44 -4.31 -14.02
N LEU A 43 -0.85 -3.41 -13.14
CA LEU A 43 -2.26 -3.13 -12.87
C LEU A 43 -2.75 -2.02 -13.80
N ASN A 44 -3.89 -2.22 -14.45
CA ASN A 44 -4.62 -1.11 -15.03
C ASN A 44 -5.31 -0.28 -13.92
N LYS A 45 -5.81 0.91 -14.28
CA LYS A 45 -6.45 1.83 -13.31
C LYS A 45 -7.57 1.16 -12.50
N GLN A 46 -8.46 0.42 -13.17
CA GLN A 46 -9.60 -0.23 -12.53
C GLN A 46 -9.15 -1.33 -11.55
N GLN A 47 -8.14 -2.12 -11.92
CA GLN A 47 -7.57 -3.15 -11.06
C GLN A 47 -6.89 -2.53 -9.83
N ALA A 48 -6.18 -1.41 -10.01
CA ALA A 48 -5.56 -0.67 -8.92
C ALA A 48 -6.61 -0.10 -7.95
N GLU A 49 -7.71 0.48 -8.47
CA GLU A 49 -8.83 0.99 -7.65
C GLU A 49 -9.49 -0.13 -6.85
N GLN A 50 -9.76 -1.28 -7.49
CA GLN A 50 -10.35 -2.45 -6.81
C GLN A 50 -9.42 -3.03 -5.73
N LEU A 51 -8.11 -3.05 -5.99
CA LEU A 51 -7.12 -3.49 -5.02
C LEU A 51 -7.09 -2.55 -3.81
N MET A 52 -7.06 -1.23 -4.05
CA MET A 52 -7.08 -0.23 -2.99
C MET A 52 -8.33 -0.32 -2.12
N ASP A 53 -9.50 -0.50 -2.73
CA ASP A 53 -10.77 -0.61 -2.01
C ASP A 53 -10.79 -1.84 -1.07
N ARG A 54 -10.20 -2.96 -1.51
CA ARG A 54 -10.02 -4.15 -0.65
C ARG A 54 -9.04 -3.91 0.49
N ILE A 55 -7.90 -3.25 0.22
CA ILE A 55 -6.88 -2.96 1.23
C ILE A 55 -7.46 -2.08 2.34
N ILE A 56 -8.11 -0.98 1.98
CA ILE A 56 -8.64 -0.02 2.95
C ILE A 56 -9.71 -0.66 3.82
N LYS A 57 -10.61 -1.47 3.25
CA LYS A 57 -11.61 -2.22 4.04
C LYS A 57 -10.95 -3.13 5.07
N GLN A 58 -9.92 -3.88 4.67
CA GLN A 58 -9.22 -4.76 5.60
C GLN A 58 -8.49 -3.99 6.71
N LEU A 59 -7.86 -2.86 6.38
CA LEU A 59 -7.21 -2.01 7.38
C LEU A 59 -8.25 -1.42 8.33
N TYR A 60 -9.38 -0.94 7.83
CA TYR A 60 -10.48 -0.43 8.65
C TYR A 60 -10.98 -1.45 9.67
N TYR A 61 -11.08 -2.73 9.29
CA TYR A 61 -11.53 -3.77 10.22
C TYR A 61 -10.46 -4.22 11.23
N ARG A 62 -9.17 -4.03 10.95
CA ARG A 62 -8.07 -4.57 11.77
C ARG A 62 -7.29 -3.53 12.55
N ASP A 63 -7.29 -2.28 12.09
CA ASP A 63 -6.62 -1.18 12.75
C ASP A 63 -7.65 -0.34 13.52
N CYS A 64 -7.63 -0.46 14.85
CA CYS A 64 -8.51 0.31 15.74
C CYS A 64 -8.31 1.82 15.65
N ARG A 65 -7.23 2.29 15.01
CA ARG A 65 -6.92 3.71 14.78
C ARG A 65 -7.13 4.13 13.32
N ALA A 66 -7.66 3.23 12.47
CA ALA A 66 -7.86 3.50 11.04
C ALA A 66 -8.72 4.74 10.78
N PHE A 67 -9.67 5.00 11.67
CA PHE A 67 -10.51 6.19 11.62
C PHE A 67 -10.71 6.74 13.03
N ALA A 68 -10.12 7.89 13.31
CA ALA A 68 -10.41 8.64 14.52
C ALA A 68 -11.77 9.34 14.31
N ARG A 69 -12.78 8.88 15.04
CA ARG A 69 -14.08 9.54 15.10
C ARG A 69 -14.03 10.73 16.06
#